data_AF-A0A2N9LFY9-F1
#
_entry.id   AF-A0A2N9LFY9-F1
#
_cell.length_a   1.000
_cell.length_b   1.000
_cell.length_c   1.000
_cell.angle_alpha   90.00
_cell.angle_beta   90.00
_cell.angle_gamma   90.00
#
_symmetry.space_group_name_H-M   'P 1'
#
loop_
_entity.id
_entity.type
_entity.pdbx_description
1 polymer ?
#
loop_
_entity_poly.entity_id
_entity_poly.type
_entity_poly.pdbx_seq_one_letter_code
_entity_poly.pdbx_strand_id
1 'polypeptide(L)'
;METRIERLATSVSSQGLVQQVSPRSGRQNLAHGVSRGSGRFPSPPAPSPACAGEGCRRRGEGAQPGAHALGYFLSPLTGLRKGRCREHIYISERLARDARNHKPEPSRLRRRLPLGAFCLLLSAFSLLLFSGTAPAQYEPGLTPTDFRAPEFPSSSNPEANNSSPLAAQTPARAQPGAAVSPGGPAVSQPVNTLPDGDLESSRWINSGPLTMDELRGQVVLIDFWEYSCINCIRTFAENKKLYERYHKYGFEIVGVHDYEFDIASHFENVRAAVKRFELPYPIFVDSTFQLWQAYHNHSWPSLFLVDATGVVRYHKDGEGSEDALEHAVQSLLLKAKPGLKFPADYTIAPEPDAFATSCGTPTPEMYVGDWSGRGTLSNQEGYHDGKTIHYVLPADIDDGRAAVSGPWEADKNGVMYRGKKNNGEEGPDKLEMRYHARELYAVMNVSRGHPSSVYIQQDGKDLTAADKGVDVKLNSEGHSYIEVREPRMYYLVQNPAFGAHVVTLTPTKPGLTVNSFTFGNDCQTKFPHL
;
A
#
# COMPACT_ATOMS: atom_id res chain seq x y z
N MET A 1 -16.71 27.91 -45.85
CA MET A 1 -16.01 28.00 -47.14
C MET A 1 -14.74 27.17 -46.99
N GLU A 2 -14.72 25.92 -47.41
CA GLU A 2 -14.73 25.43 -48.82
C GLU A 2 -13.33 25.54 -49.45
N THR A 3 -12.79 24.52 -50.13
CA THR A 3 -13.42 23.28 -50.64
C THR A 3 -12.48 22.06 -50.52
N ARG A 4 -13.09 20.86 -50.54
CA ARG A 4 -12.46 19.54 -50.65
C ARG A 4 -12.34 19.15 -52.13
N ILE A 5 -11.24 18.50 -52.56
CA ILE A 5 -11.08 17.64 -53.77
C ILE A 5 -9.59 17.22 -53.87
N GLU A 6 -9.15 16.11 -54.48
CA GLU A 6 -9.59 14.69 -54.45
C GLU A 6 -8.66 13.87 -55.39
N ARG A 7 -8.12 12.72 -54.93
CA ARG A 7 -7.71 11.53 -55.74
C ARG A 7 -6.62 11.75 -56.84
N LEU A 8 -6.06 10.76 -57.59
CA LEU A 8 -6.00 9.28 -57.59
C LEU A 8 -4.50 8.84 -57.49
N ALA A 9 -4.12 7.63 -57.04
CA ALA A 9 -3.94 6.35 -57.78
C ALA A 9 -3.25 6.48 -59.17
N THR A 10 -2.37 5.58 -59.66
CA THR A 10 -1.95 4.20 -59.26
C THR A 10 -0.47 3.98 -59.74
N SER A 11 0.22 2.83 -59.96
CA SER A 11 0.04 1.35 -59.90
C SER A 11 1.40 0.63 -60.17
N VAL A 12 1.57 -0.63 -59.70
CA VAL A 12 2.40 -1.74 -60.30
C VAL A 12 3.91 -1.48 -60.52
N SER A 13 4.89 -2.10 -59.84
CA SER A 13 5.24 -3.52 -59.57
C SER A 13 6.13 -4.21 -60.62
N SER A 14 7.37 -4.62 -60.23
CA SER A 14 8.08 -5.81 -60.78
C SER A 14 9.33 -6.24 -59.97
N GLN A 15 9.23 -7.38 -59.29
CA GLN A 15 10.20 -8.48 -59.05
C GLN A 15 11.74 -8.32 -59.23
N GLY A 16 12.49 -8.98 -58.32
CA GLY A 16 13.83 -9.58 -58.56
C GLY A 16 15.02 -8.82 -57.94
N LEU A 17 16.05 -9.45 -57.35
CA LEU A 17 16.48 -10.86 -57.40
C LEU A 17 17.11 -11.33 -56.06
N VAL A 18 17.29 -12.65 -55.90
CA VAL A 18 17.93 -13.32 -54.75
C VAL A 18 19.45 -13.46 -54.95
N GLN A 19 20.24 -13.35 -53.87
CA GLN A 19 21.53 -14.05 -53.79
C GLN A 19 21.87 -14.49 -52.35
N GLN A 20 21.92 -15.81 -52.12
CA GLN A 20 22.62 -16.42 -50.99
C GLN A 20 24.05 -16.78 -51.43
N VAL A 21 25.05 -16.60 -50.56
CA VAL A 21 26.35 -17.27 -50.68
C VAL A 21 26.86 -17.70 -49.29
N SER A 22 27.16 -18.99 -49.16
CA SER A 22 27.99 -19.58 -48.11
C SER A 22 28.56 -20.89 -48.68
N PRO A 23 29.84 -21.24 -48.41
CA PRO A 23 30.07 -22.58 -47.86
C PRO A 23 31.36 -22.79 -47.01
N ARG A 24 31.35 -23.92 -46.28
CA ARG A 24 32.49 -24.82 -45.93
C ARG A 24 33.54 -24.43 -44.87
N SER A 25 33.28 -24.95 -43.65
CA SER A 25 34.06 -26.02 -42.96
C SER A 25 35.61 -26.08 -43.05
N GLY A 26 36.25 -26.14 -41.87
CA GLY A 26 37.59 -26.70 -41.62
C GLY A 26 37.61 -27.57 -40.35
N ARG A 27 38.63 -28.44 -40.14
CA ARG A 27 38.65 -29.45 -39.05
C ARG A 27 40.08 -29.79 -38.60
N GLN A 28 40.26 -30.19 -37.33
CA GLN A 28 41.49 -30.73 -36.70
C GLN A 28 42.61 -29.67 -36.49
N ASN A 29 43.49 -29.73 -35.47
CA ASN A 29 44.17 -30.89 -34.87
C ASN A 29 44.53 -30.73 -33.35
N LEU A 30 45.14 -31.76 -32.74
CA LEU A 30 45.67 -31.77 -31.36
C LEU A 30 47.19 -31.43 -31.30
N ALA A 31 47.72 -31.05 -30.12
CA ALA A 31 48.94 -31.62 -29.51
C ALA A 31 49.32 -31.01 -28.13
N HIS A 32 50.14 -31.71 -27.36
CA HIS A 32 50.65 -31.34 -26.03
C HIS A 32 51.74 -30.25 -26.03
N GLY A 33 51.93 -29.60 -24.88
CA GLY A 33 53.17 -28.90 -24.50
C GLY A 33 53.33 -28.73 -22.99
N VAL A 34 54.29 -29.41 -22.36
CA VAL A 34 54.63 -29.28 -20.93
C VAL A 34 56.06 -28.75 -20.81
N SER A 35 56.28 -27.71 -19.99
CA SER A 35 57.60 -27.40 -19.44
C SER A 35 57.49 -26.62 -18.13
N ARG A 36 58.56 -26.67 -17.32
CA ARG A 36 58.71 -25.96 -16.03
C ARG A 36 59.66 -24.77 -16.21
N GLY A 37 59.42 -23.68 -15.47
CA GLY A 37 60.36 -22.55 -15.37
C GLY A 37 60.19 -21.78 -14.06
N SER A 38 61.18 -21.85 -13.17
CA SER A 38 61.18 -21.21 -11.84
C SER A 38 61.89 -19.85 -11.86
N GLY A 39 61.39 -18.84 -11.13
CA GLY A 39 61.92 -17.46 -11.27
C GLY A 39 61.57 -16.42 -10.19
N ARG A 40 61.91 -16.70 -8.92
CA ARG A 40 62.20 -15.76 -7.79
C ARG A 40 61.30 -14.53 -7.48
N PHE A 41 61.01 -14.37 -6.18
CA PHE A 41 60.57 -13.13 -5.52
C PHE A 41 61.57 -11.95 -5.68
N PRO A 42 61.12 -10.69 -5.47
CA PRO A 42 61.27 -10.09 -4.13
C PRO A 42 59.97 -9.54 -3.52
N SER A 43 60.00 -9.30 -2.19
CA SER A 43 58.90 -8.80 -1.34
C SER A 43 58.83 -7.26 -1.30
N PRO A 44 57.72 -6.64 -0.83
CA PRO A 44 57.50 -5.19 -0.92
C PRO A 44 58.08 -4.38 0.26
N PRO A 45 58.21 -3.04 0.13
CA PRO A 45 58.42 -2.15 1.26
C PRO A 45 57.13 -1.97 2.09
N ALA A 46 57.28 -1.89 3.41
CA ALA A 46 56.22 -1.64 4.38
C ALA A 46 56.04 -0.11 4.64
N PRO A 47 54.97 0.35 5.32
CA PRO A 47 54.58 1.77 5.35
C PRO A 47 55.34 2.59 6.40
N SER A 48 55.04 3.89 6.45
CA SER A 48 55.40 4.80 7.56
C SER A 48 54.18 5.63 8.00
N PRO A 49 54.12 6.09 9.26
CA PRO A 49 52.84 6.23 9.98
C PRO A 49 52.29 7.67 10.05
N ALA A 50 51.09 7.78 10.60
CA ALA A 50 50.40 9.04 10.86
C ALA A 50 51.03 9.85 12.02
N CYS A 51 50.78 11.16 12.00
CA CYS A 51 50.84 12.01 13.19
C CYS A 51 49.46 12.63 13.43
N ALA A 52 49.01 12.62 14.69
CA ALA A 52 47.90 13.44 15.14
C ALA A 52 48.38 14.87 15.46
N GLY A 53 47.47 15.85 15.44
CA GLY A 53 47.76 17.23 15.79
C GLY A 53 46.47 17.99 16.10
N GLU A 54 46.46 18.74 17.20
CA GLU A 54 45.24 19.32 17.77
C GLU A 54 44.90 20.72 17.22
N GLY A 55 43.61 21.04 17.24
CA GLY A 55 43.13 22.32 17.78
C GLY A 55 43.34 23.61 16.98
N CYS A 56 42.24 24.19 16.50
CA CYS A 56 42.16 25.64 16.35
C CYS A 56 40.75 26.18 16.69
N ARG A 57 40.64 27.00 17.74
CA ARG A 57 39.48 27.88 17.98
C ARG A 57 39.64 29.16 17.15
N ARG A 58 38.53 29.70 16.62
CA ARG A 58 38.31 31.16 16.57
C ARG A 58 36.82 31.49 16.58
N ARG A 59 36.49 32.65 17.17
CA ARG A 59 35.15 33.26 17.13
C ARG A 59 34.99 34.12 15.88
N GLY A 60 33.75 34.43 15.53
CA GLY A 60 33.39 35.52 14.61
C GLY A 60 31.93 35.93 14.84
N GLU A 61 31.71 37.07 15.50
CA GLU A 61 30.40 37.73 15.61
C GLU A 61 30.13 38.57 14.34
N GLY A 62 28.87 38.75 13.92
CA GLY A 62 28.61 39.42 12.63
C GLY A 62 27.15 39.68 12.21
N ALA A 63 26.42 40.46 13.01
CA ALA A 63 25.31 41.36 12.64
C ALA A 63 24.45 41.14 11.36
N GLN A 64 23.11 41.10 11.54
CA GLN A 64 22.18 41.73 10.60
C GLN A 64 22.39 43.26 10.59
N PRO A 65 22.09 43.96 9.48
CA PRO A 65 20.83 44.73 9.48
C PRO A 65 20.19 44.90 8.08
N GLY A 66 18.98 45.48 8.04
CA GLY A 66 18.52 46.25 6.86
C GLY A 66 17.11 45.93 6.36
N ALA A 67 16.10 46.67 6.84
CA ALA A 67 14.77 46.74 6.23
C ALA A 67 14.41 48.21 5.92
N HIS A 68 14.12 48.52 4.66
CA HIS A 68 13.51 49.77 4.17
C HIS A 68 13.07 49.57 2.70
N ALA A 69 12.10 50.29 2.12
CA ALA A 69 10.91 50.96 2.66
C ALA A 69 10.02 51.49 1.51
N LEU A 70 8.71 51.61 1.79
CA LEU A 70 7.68 52.44 1.12
C LEU A 70 7.38 52.29 -0.39
N GLY A 71 6.08 52.35 -0.70
CA GLY A 71 5.52 52.42 -2.05
C GLY A 71 4.02 52.71 -2.05
N TYR A 72 3.60 53.86 -1.52
CA TYR A 72 2.19 54.29 -1.52
C TYR A 72 1.69 54.62 -2.95
N PHE A 73 0.42 54.30 -3.25
CA PHE A 73 -0.48 55.24 -3.94
C PHE A 73 -1.95 54.96 -3.58
N LEU A 74 -2.84 55.93 -3.85
CA LEU A 74 -4.17 56.04 -3.26
C LEU A 74 -5.32 55.81 -4.27
N SER A 75 -6.43 55.25 -3.75
CA SER A 75 -7.82 55.43 -4.21
C SER A 75 -8.21 56.94 -4.28
N PRO A 76 -9.38 57.39 -4.83
CA PRO A 76 -10.66 56.67 -4.95
C PRO A 76 -11.56 56.98 -6.18
N LEU A 77 -12.77 56.39 -6.27
CA LEU A 77 -14.09 57.09 -6.14
C LEU A 77 -15.32 56.30 -6.68
N THR A 78 -16.37 56.21 -5.83
CA THR A 78 -17.83 56.23 -6.12
C THR A 78 -18.50 55.31 -7.16
N GLY A 79 -19.64 54.69 -6.79
CA GLY A 79 -20.51 53.95 -7.74
C GLY A 79 -21.86 53.43 -7.20
N LEU A 80 -22.64 54.22 -6.45
CA LEU A 80 -23.87 53.76 -5.75
C LEU A 80 -25.18 54.08 -6.50
N ARG A 81 -25.96 53.05 -6.94
CA ARG A 81 -27.44 53.01 -7.14
C ARG A 81 -27.84 51.59 -7.63
N LYS A 82 -28.75 50.84 -6.99
CA LYS A 82 -30.23 50.96 -6.90
C LYS A 82 -30.97 50.87 -8.25
N GLY A 83 -31.62 49.72 -8.49
CA GLY A 83 -32.63 49.46 -9.54
C GLY A 83 -33.54 48.28 -9.12
N ARG A 84 -34.76 48.13 -9.67
CA ARG A 84 -35.75 47.14 -9.20
C ARG A 84 -36.68 46.58 -10.30
N CYS A 85 -36.92 45.26 -10.23
CA CYS A 85 -38.16 44.54 -10.59
C CYS A 85 -38.62 44.44 -12.07
N ARG A 86 -39.51 43.44 -12.27
CA ARG A 86 -40.31 43.05 -13.46
C ARG A 86 -39.56 42.28 -14.55
N GLU A 87 -39.96 41.06 -14.93
CA GLU A 87 -41.28 40.43 -15.29
C GLU A 87 -41.61 40.57 -16.78
N HIS A 88 -41.52 39.45 -17.52
CA HIS A 88 -42.33 39.04 -18.69
C HIS A 88 -41.93 37.57 -18.96
N ILE A 89 -42.73 36.54 -18.65
CA ILE A 89 -44.02 36.14 -19.25
C ILE A 89 -43.89 35.78 -20.73
N TYR A 90 -44.05 34.49 -21.03
CA TYR A 90 -44.66 33.99 -22.26
C TYR A 90 -45.62 32.84 -21.91
N ILE A 91 -46.81 32.83 -22.52
CA ILE A 91 -47.91 31.88 -22.26
C ILE A 91 -48.55 31.47 -23.59
N SER A 92 -48.73 30.16 -23.81
CA SER A 92 -49.85 29.52 -24.54
C SER A 92 -49.55 28.01 -24.63
N GLU A 93 -50.33 27.05 -24.10
CA GLU A 93 -51.79 26.76 -24.18
C GLU A 93 -52.28 26.07 -25.45
N ARG A 94 -52.56 24.75 -25.33
CA ARG A 94 -53.81 24.01 -25.68
C ARG A 94 -53.53 22.51 -25.49
N LEU A 95 -54.28 21.66 -24.76
CA LEU A 95 -55.73 21.45 -24.50
C LEU A 95 -56.48 20.58 -25.54
N ALA A 96 -56.89 19.37 -25.09
CA ALA A 96 -58.04 18.55 -25.56
C ALA A 96 -57.98 17.98 -27.01
N ARG A 97 -58.76 16.99 -27.50
CA ARG A 97 -59.57 15.81 -27.00
C ARG A 97 -59.94 14.95 -28.26
N ASP A 98 -60.56 13.75 -28.26
CA ASP A 98 -61.25 12.96 -27.22
C ASP A 98 -61.28 11.43 -27.56
N ALA A 99 -60.86 10.58 -26.60
CA ALA A 99 -61.47 9.33 -26.08
C ALA A 99 -62.19 8.26 -26.97
N ARG A 100 -62.28 7.04 -26.39
CA ARG A 100 -63.05 5.79 -26.76
C ARG A 100 -62.25 4.74 -27.57
N ASN A 101 -62.44 3.42 -27.41
CA ASN A 101 -63.40 2.66 -26.58
C ASN A 101 -62.88 1.24 -26.24
N HIS A 102 -63.16 0.70 -25.03
CA HIS A 102 -63.85 -0.59 -24.79
C HIS A 102 -64.05 -0.93 -23.28
N LYS A 103 -65.19 -1.57 -22.96
CA LYS A 103 -65.75 -2.06 -21.66
C LYS A 103 -67.10 -2.75 -21.98
N PRO A 104 -67.86 -3.42 -21.06
CA PRO A 104 -67.64 -3.85 -19.66
C PRO A 104 -67.79 -5.41 -19.56
N GLU A 105 -68.40 -6.17 -18.61
CA GLU A 105 -69.09 -6.08 -17.28
C GLU A 105 -68.87 -7.44 -16.52
N PRO A 106 -69.37 -7.69 -15.28
CA PRO A 106 -68.81 -8.71 -14.35
C PRO A 106 -69.80 -9.76 -13.75
N SER A 107 -69.30 -10.60 -12.83
CA SER A 107 -70.07 -11.28 -11.77
C SER A 107 -69.17 -11.50 -10.53
N ARG A 108 -69.47 -10.96 -9.33
CA ARG A 108 -70.48 -11.37 -8.32
C ARG A 108 -70.19 -12.72 -7.60
N LEU A 109 -69.70 -12.66 -6.36
CA LEU A 109 -70.38 -13.29 -5.22
C LEU A 109 -70.05 -12.62 -3.87
N ARG A 110 -71.02 -12.60 -2.95
CA ARG A 110 -70.88 -12.25 -1.52
C ARG A 110 -71.54 -13.36 -0.70
N ARG A 111 -70.96 -13.76 0.43
CA ARG A 111 -71.73 -14.25 1.60
C ARG A 111 -71.11 -13.71 2.90
N ARG A 112 -71.97 -13.57 3.92
CA ARG A 112 -71.66 -13.22 5.32
C ARG A 112 -71.98 -14.43 6.20
N LEU A 113 -71.47 -14.47 7.43
CA LEU A 113 -72.09 -14.97 8.69
C LEU A 113 -71.13 -14.60 9.87
N PRO A 114 -71.55 -14.65 11.16
CA PRO A 114 -71.34 -13.50 12.04
C PRO A 114 -70.76 -13.81 13.45
N LEU A 115 -70.91 -12.85 14.37
CA LEU A 115 -70.49 -12.82 15.78
C LEU A 115 -71.04 -13.98 16.64
N GLY A 116 -70.33 -14.32 17.72
CA GLY A 116 -70.98 -14.84 18.94
C GLY A 116 -70.11 -15.70 19.87
N ALA A 117 -69.61 -15.09 20.96
CA ALA A 117 -69.22 -15.66 22.27
C ALA A 117 -68.64 -17.10 22.40
N PHE A 118 -67.54 -17.23 23.14
CA PHE A 118 -67.59 -17.92 24.46
C PHE A 118 -66.45 -17.44 25.39
N CYS A 119 -66.54 -17.75 26.68
CA CYS A 119 -65.74 -17.12 27.74
C CYS A 119 -64.59 -17.99 28.30
N LEU A 120 -63.61 -17.29 28.88
CA LEU A 120 -62.81 -17.66 30.06
C LEU A 120 -62.22 -19.09 30.19
N LEU A 121 -60.88 -19.15 30.23
CA LEU A 121 -60.19 -19.88 31.29
C LEU A 121 -58.98 -19.06 31.79
N LEU A 122 -58.69 -19.15 33.09
CA LEU A 122 -57.58 -18.44 33.72
C LEU A 122 -56.35 -19.33 33.86
N SER A 123 -55.16 -18.77 33.65
CA SER A 123 -54.07 -18.81 34.65
C SER A 123 -52.98 -17.80 34.25
N ALA A 124 -52.33 -17.21 35.25
CA ALA A 124 -51.26 -16.25 35.03
C ALA A 124 -49.90 -16.95 34.99
N PHE A 125 -49.00 -16.49 34.12
CA PHE A 125 -47.56 -16.69 34.33
C PHE A 125 -46.78 -15.42 33.95
N SER A 126 -45.97 -14.97 34.92
CA SER A 126 -44.96 -13.92 34.93
C SER A 126 -44.95 -12.83 33.84
N LEU A 127 -44.94 -11.57 34.29
CA LEU A 127 -44.13 -10.54 33.65
C LEU A 127 -42.67 -11.03 33.63
N LEU A 128 -42.16 -11.37 32.46
CA LEU A 128 -40.73 -11.31 32.18
C LEU A 128 -40.51 -10.13 31.25
N LEU A 129 -39.93 -9.07 31.81
CA LEU A 129 -39.32 -8.02 31.01
C LEU A 129 -38.17 -8.65 30.24
N PHE A 130 -38.40 -9.00 28.98
CA PHE A 130 -37.30 -9.24 28.05
C PHE A 130 -36.58 -7.91 27.87
N SER A 131 -35.54 -7.71 28.68
CA SER A 131 -34.44 -6.80 28.41
C SER A 131 -33.71 -7.31 27.16
N GLY A 132 -34.33 -7.10 26.00
CA GLY A 132 -33.81 -7.47 24.70
C GLY A 132 -32.56 -6.65 24.42
N THR A 133 -31.41 -7.16 24.88
CA THR A 133 -30.15 -6.92 24.19
C THR A 133 -30.41 -7.31 22.74
N ALA A 134 -30.45 -6.32 21.84
CA ALA A 134 -30.42 -6.60 20.42
C ALA A 134 -29.24 -7.54 20.18
N PRO A 135 -29.41 -8.64 19.41
CA PRO A 135 -28.27 -9.47 19.06
C PRO A 135 -27.22 -8.56 18.43
N ALA A 136 -25.97 -8.67 18.88
CA ALA A 136 -24.88 -7.93 18.27
C ALA A 136 -24.93 -8.21 16.77
N GLN A 137 -25.06 -7.15 15.97
CA GLN A 137 -25.19 -7.33 14.53
C GLN A 137 -23.95 -8.06 14.03
N TYR A 138 -24.18 -9.17 13.34
CA TYR A 138 -23.12 -9.93 12.69
C TYR A 138 -22.75 -9.16 11.42
N GLU A 139 -21.85 -8.20 11.58
CA GLU A 139 -21.23 -7.46 10.48
C GLU A 139 -20.19 -8.39 9.82
N PRO A 140 -20.42 -8.87 8.58
CA PRO A 140 -19.49 -9.79 7.92
C PRO A 140 -18.12 -9.13 7.74
N GLY A 141 -17.05 -9.92 7.88
CA GLY A 141 -15.67 -9.43 7.80
C GLY A 141 -15.08 -8.91 9.11
N LEU A 142 -15.91 -8.56 10.12
CA LEU A 142 -15.41 -8.16 11.45
C LEU A 142 -15.40 -9.33 12.44
N THR A 143 -14.31 -9.49 13.18
CA THR A 143 -14.16 -10.48 14.28
C THR A 143 -14.62 -9.87 15.61
N PRO A 144 -15.74 -10.34 16.22
CA PRO A 144 -16.20 -9.84 17.51
C PRO A 144 -15.17 -10.14 18.62
N THR A 145 -14.83 -9.11 19.38
CA THR A 145 -13.71 -9.08 20.32
C THR A 145 -14.16 -8.47 21.65
N ASP A 146 -13.50 -8.83 22.76
CA ASP A 146 -13.77 -8.27 24.10
C ASP A 146 -12.50 -8.27 24.98
N PHE A 147 -11.59 -7.32 24.76
CA PHE A 147 -10.45 -7.06 25.65
C PHE A 147 -10.20 -5.57 25.85
N ARG A 148 -9.63 -5.17 26.99
CA ARG A 148 -9.25 -3.77 27.24
C ARG A 148 -8.13 -3.38 26.27
N ALA A 149 -8.33 -2.30 25.52
CA ALA A 149 -7.32 -1.75 24.63
C ALA A 149 -6.00 -1.50 25.38
N PRO A 150 -4.86 -2.07 24.94
CA PRO A 150 -3.54 -1.73 25.44
C PRO A 150 -3.26 -0.23 25.40
N GLU A 151 -2.55 0.24 26.42
CA GLU A 151 -2.15 1.65 26.57
C GLU A 151 -0.95 1.98 25.67
N PHE A 152 -0.87 3.24 25.23
CA PHE A 152 0.26 3.73 24.45
C PHE A 152 1.55 3.75 25.30
N PRO A 153 2.71 3.39 24.74
CA PRO A 153 3.99 3.51 25.43
C PRO A 153 4.24 4.93 25.97
N SER A 154 4.87 5.02 27.14
CA SER A 154 5.21 6.31 27.76
C SER A 154 6.57 6.25 28.46
N SER A 155 7.32 7.35 28.40
CA SER A 155 8.67 7.47 28.99
C SER A 155 8.72 7.25 30.52
N SER A 156 7.58 7.33 31.19
CA SER A 156 7.44 7.10 32.63
C SER A 156 7.43 5.62 33.05
N ASN A 157 7.32 4.65 32.11
CA ASN A 157 7.23 3.24 32.48
C ASN A 157 8.06 2.28 31.60
N PRO A 158 9.42 2.33 31.66
CA PRO A 158 10.29 1.42 30.91
C PRO A 158 10.19 -0.06 31.32
N GLU A 159 9.62 -0.36 32.50
CA GLU A 159 9.67 -1.69 33.11
C GLU A 159 8.62 -2.67 32.59
N ALA A 160 7.66 -2.23 31.76
CA ALA A 160 6.75 -3.11 31.04
C ALA A 160 7.48 -4.09 30.08
N ASN A 161 8.74 -3.81 29.74
CA ASN A 161 9.52 -4.55 28.75
C ASN A 161 10.07 -5.92 29.20
N ASN A 162 9.79 -6.43 30.41
CA ASN A 162 10.35 -7.71 30.88
C ASN A 162 9.47 -8.53 31.87
N SER A 163 8.30 -8.98 31.43
CA SER A 163 7.66 -10.19 31.98
C SER A 163 6.65 -10.78 30.97
N SER A 164 6.54 -12.09 30.74
CA SER A 164 7.25 -13.25 31.30
C SER A 164 7.30 -14.39 30.25
N PRO A 165 8.34 -15.25 30.18
CA PRO A 165 8.46 -16.27 29.13
C PRO A 165 7.47 -17.43 29.33
N LEU A 166 6.69 -17.76 28.29
CA LEU A 166 5.82 -18.93 28.32
C LEU A 166 6.66 -20.21 28.18
N ALA A 167 6.60 -21.09 29.19
CA ALA A 167 7.43 -22.28 29.27
C ALA A 167 7.12 -23.30 28.16
N ALA A 168 8.17 -23.92 27.62
CA ALA A 168 8.07 -24.92 26.57
C ALA A 168 7.24 -26.14 27.01
N GLN A 169 6.25 -26.53 26.19
CA GLN A 169 5.52 -27.78 26.35
C GLN A 169 5.79 -28.69 25.13
N THR A 170 6.18 -29.93 25.42
CA THR A 170 6.62 -30.91 24.41
C THR A 170 5.45 -31.33 23.49
N PRO A 171 5.61 -31.35 22.16
CA PRO A 171 4.55 -31.75 21.25
C PRO A 171 4.25 -33.25 21.34
N ALA A 172 2.99 -33.59 21.62
CA ALA A 172 2.49 -34.96 21.53
C ALA A 172 2.21 -35.35 20.06
N ARG A 173 2.44 -36.61 19.71
CA ARG A 173 2.39 -37.12 18.34
C ARG A 173 1.02 -37.72 17.99
N ALA A 174 0.35 -37.17 16.97
CA ALA A 174 -0.78 -37.77 16.27
C ALA A 174 -0.59 -37.65 14.73
N GLN A 175 -1.43 -38.33 13.93
CA GLN A 175 -1.22 -38.54 12.49
C GLN A 175 -2.38 -38.00 11.61
N PRO A 176 -2.23 -37.91 10.27
CA PRO A 176 -2.83 -36.82 9.50
C PRO A 176 -4.21 -37.10 8.90
N GLY A 177 -4.95 -36.02 8.64
CA GLY A 177 -6.11 -35.99 7.76
C GLY A 177 -6.59 -34.56 7.53
N ALA A 178 -6.49 -34.08 6.28
CA ALA A 178 -6.97 -32.78 5.76
C ALA A 178 -6.58 -31.51 6.56
N ALA A 179 -5.64 -30.72 6.01
CA ALA A 179 -5.33 -29.38 6.51
C ALA A 179 -5.23 -28.37 5.36
N VAL A 180 -6.05 -27.32 5.43
CA VAL A 180 -5.70 -25.99 4.90
C VAL A 180 -5.04 -25.27 6.07
N SER A 181 -3.82 -24.75 5.88
CA SER A 181 -3.01 -24.22 6.98
C SER A 181 -3.04 -22.68 7.05
N PRO A 182 -3.73 -22.07 8.02
CA PRO A 182 -3.32 -20.78 8.57
C PRO A 182 -2.14 -21.03 9.51
N GLY A 183 -0.98 -20.43 9.22
CA GLY A 183 0.26 -20.74 9.95
C GLY A 183 1.46 -19.93 9.46
N GLY A 184 1.35 -18.60 9.54
CA GLY A 184 2.51 -17.73 9.32
C GLY A 184 3.58 -17.95 10.41
N PRO A 185 4.88 -17.96 10.05
CA PRO A 185 5.94 -18.01 11.06
C PRO A 185 5.99 -16.71 11.86
N ALA A 186 6.37 -16.78 13.12
CA ALA A 186 6.67 -15.58 13.91
C ALA A 186 7.88 -14.86 13.31
N VAL A 187 7.73 -13.56 12.99
CA VAL A 187 8.80 -12.74 12.42
C VAL A 187 9.95 -12.61 13.44
N SER A 188 11.14 -13.05 13.05
CA SER A 188 12.34 -12.98 13.90
C SER A 188 12.88 -11.56 13.93
N GLN A 189 12.60 -10.84 15.00
CA GLN A 189 12.89 -9.41 15.15
C GLN A 189 14.39 -9.06 15.12
N PRO A 190 14.83 -8.06 14.33
CA PRO A 190 16.17 -7.49 14.44
C PRO A 190 16.26 -6.58 15.68
N VAL A 191 17.26 -6.78 16.53
CA VAL A 191 17.50 -5.91 17.70
C VAL A 191 18.17 -4.60 17.26
N ASN A 192 17.36 -3.67 16.75
CA ASN A 192 17.78 -2.31 16.44
C ASN A 192 17.62 -1.40 17.67
N THR A 193 18.73 -1.06 18.33
CA THR A 193 18.74 0.02 19.33
C THR A 193 18.55 1.36 18.62
N LEU A 194 17.42 2.03 18.88
CA LEU A 194 17.24 3.44 18.52
C LEU A 194 18.35 4.29 19.18
N PRO A 195 18.87 5.34 18.52
CA PRO A 195 19.81 6.27 19.17
C PRO A 195 19.16 6.97 20.36
N ASP A 196 19.81 6.94 21.53
CA ASP A 196 19.28 7.52 22.77
C ASP A 196 19.06 9.05 22.68
N GLY A 197 17.84 9.51 22.95
CA GLY A 197 17.52 10.93 23.19
C GLY A 197 16.19 11.40 22.59
N ASP A 198 15.34 12.03 23.41
CA ASP A 198 14.09 12.73 23.02
C ASP A 198 13.06 11.92 22.19
N LEU A 199 12.89 10.63 22.50
CA LEU A 199 12.16 9.68 21.64
C LEU A 199 10.61 9.65 21.72
N GLU A 200 9.93 10.31 22.68
CA GLU A 200 8.46 10.18 22.79
C GLU A 200 7.67 11.25 22.01
N SER A 201 8.02 12.54 22.13
CA SER A 201 7.41 13.58 21.30
C SER A 201 7.82 13.47 19.82
N SER A 202 8.88 12.71 19.53
CA SER A 202 9.33 12.37 18.17
C SER A 202 8.80 11.03 17.65
N ARG A 203 7.85 10.38 18.33
CA ARG A 203 7.12 9.20 17.82
C ARG A 203 5.70 9.51 17.36
N TRP A 204 5.16 10.68 17.72
CA TRP A 204 3.83 11.11 17.30
C TRP A 204 3.88 12.08 16.12
N ILE A 205 2.96 11.91 15.17
CA ILE A 205 2.73 12.81 14.03
C ILE A 205 1.27 13.24 14.10
N ASN A 206 0.97 14.48 13.69
CA ASN A 206 -0.34 15.15 13.79
C ASN A 206 -0.86 15.42 15.21
N SER A 207 -0.29 14.82 16.26
CA SER A 207 -0.62 15.07 17.67
C SER A 207 0.63 15.17 18.56
N GLY A 208 0.43 15.51 19.83
CA GLY A 208 1.35 15.06 20.89
C GLY A 208 1.04 13.61 21.30
N PRO A 209 1.73 13.07 22.32
CA PRO A 209 1.37 11.79 22.91
C PRO A 209 -0.09 11.75 23.39
N LEU A 210 -0.74 10.60 23.20
CA LEU A 210 -2.09 10.32 23.66
C LEU A 210 -2.10 9.10 24.59
N THR A 211 -3.09 9.01 25.47
CA THR A 211 -3.40 7.83 26.27
C THR A 211 -4.82 7.31 26.01
N MET A 212 -5.04 6.01 26.22
CA MET A 212 -6.37 5.40 26.16
C MET A 212 -7.30 5.93 27.26
N ASP A 213 -6.76 6.47 28.36
CA ASP A 213 -7.52 7.18 29.39
C ASP A 213 -7.90 8.64 29.01
N GLU A 214 -7.18 9.30 28.11
CA GLU A 214 -7.62 10.56 27.48
C GLU A 214 -8.67 10.34 26.38
N LEU A 215 -8.63 9.19 25.70
CA LEU A 215 -9.58 8.81 24.65
C LEU A 215 -10.93 8.24 25.19
N ARG A 216 -11.13 8.19 26.51
CA ARG A 216 -12.39 7.68 27.11
C ARG A 216 -13.59 8.53 26.69
N GLY A 217 -14.72 7.89 26.43
CA GLY A 217 -15.90 8.56 25.89
C GLY A 217 -15.89 8.73 24.36
N GLN A 218 -14.79 8.37 23.68
CA GLN A 218 -14.68 8.31 22.22
C GLN A 218 -14.71 6.86 21.71
N VAL A 219 -15.22 6.65 20.50
CA VAL A 219 -14.98 5.40 19.76
C VAL A 219 -13.65 5.56 19.02
N VAL A 220 -12.71 4.63 19.19
CA VAL A 220 -11.35 4.75 18.62
C VAL A 220 -11.10 3.62 17.65
N LEU A 221 -10.64 3.93 16.44
CA LEU A 221 -10.07 2.97 15.51
C LEU A 221 -8.55 2.98 15.65
N ILE A 222 -7.96 1.87 16.08
CA ILE A 222 -6.52 1.64 15.99
C ILE A 222 -6.26 1.03 14.61
N ASP A 223 -5.48 1.73 13.79
CA ASP A 223 -5.24 1.44 12.37
C ASP A 223 -3.77 1.05 12.19
N PHE A 224 -3.44 -0.26 12.19
CA PHE A 224 -2.07 -0.75 12.00
C PHE A 224 -1.72 -0.74 10.51
N TRP A 225 -0.69 0.01 10.13
CA TRP A 225 -0.31 0.25 8.73
C TRP A 225 1.21 0.32 8.52
N GLU A 226 1.62 0.24 7.26
CA GLU A 226 2.97 0.52 6.78
C GLU A 226 2.82 1.39 5.49
N TYR A 227 3.78 2.26 5.16
CA TYR A 227 3.59 3.27 4.11
C TYR A 227 3.86 2.81 2.67
N SER A 228 4.40 1.60 2.49
CA SER A 228 4.68 0.96 1.21
C SER A 228 3.81 -0.28 0.96
N CYS A 229 3.21 -0.84 2.00
CA CYS A 229 2.08 -1.78 1.97
C CYS A 229 0.92 -1.26 1.08
N ILE A 230 0.73 -1.83 -0.11
CA ILE A 230 -0.38 -1.44 -1.00
C ILE A 230 -1.75 -1.67 -0.36
N ASN A 231 -1.93 -2.78 0.36
CA ASN A 231 -3.21 -3.13 0.99
C ASN A 231 -3.65 -2.03 1.98
N CYS A 232 -2.67 -1.44 2.68
CA CYS A 232 -2.84 -0.33 3.60
C CYS A 232 -3.18 0.96 2.83
N ILE A 233 -2.47 1.24 1.74
CA ILE A 233 -2.71 2.43 0.90
C ILE A 233 -4.14 2.44 0.32
N ARG A 234 -4.71 1.26 0.02
CA ARG A 234 -6.08 1.15 -0.51
C ARG A 234 -7.17 1.48 0.53
N THR A 235 -6.95 1.26 1.84
CA THR A 235 -7.94 1.63 2.88
C THR A 235 -7.96 3.12 3.23
N PHE A 236 -6.87 3.87 2.96
CA PHE A 236 -6.74 5.28 3.36
C PHE A 236 -7.86 6.21 2.86
N ALA A 237 -8.47 5.91 1.70
CA ALA A 237 -9.59 6.70 1.19
C ALA A 237 -10.82 6.62 2.12
N GLU A 238 -11.16 5.40 2.54
CA GLU A 238 -12.29 5.13 3.43
C GLU A 238 -11.97 5.55 4.87
N ASN A 239 -10.75 5.33 5.38
CA ASN A 239 -10.33 5.83 6.70
C ASN A 239 -10.44 7.37 6.79
N LYS A 240 -10.06 8.12 5.74
CA LYS A 240 -10.25 9.58 5.69
C LYS A 240 -11.72 10.00 5.66
N LYS A 241 -12.56 9.30 4.89
CA LYS A 241 -14.03 9.49 4.85
C LYS A 241 -14.68 9.20 6.21
N LEU A 242 -14.30 8.12 6.89
CA LEU A 242 -14.76 7.80 8.26
C LEU A 242 -14.40 8.94 9.22
N TYR A 243 -13.16 9.43 9.15
CA TYR A 243 -12.71 10.54 10.00
C TYR A 243 -13.53 11.82 9.77
N GLU A 244 -13.67 12.27 8.52
CA GLU A 244 -14.46 13.45 8.16
C GLU A 244 -15.94 13.31 8.59
N ARG A 245 -16.53 12.14 8.36
CA ARG A 245 -17.92 11.84 8.74
C ARG A 245 -18.11 11.89 10.25
N TYR A 246 -17.29 11.16 11.00
CA TYR A 246 -17.62 10.77 12.38
C TYR A 246 -16.80 11.47 13.48
N HIS A 247 -15.63 12.05 13.21
CA HIS A 247 -14.75 12.59 14.26
C HIS A 247 -15.46 13.58 15.19
N LYS A 248 -16.19 14.53 14.61
CA LYS A 248 -17.07 15.51 15.27
C LYS A 248 -18.17 14.93 16.18
N TYR A 249 -18.45 13.63 16.11
CA TYR A 249 -19.40 12.92 16.97
C TYR A 249 -18.71 12.15 18.12
N GLY A 250 -17.38 12.22 18.23
CA GLY A 250 -16.54 11.50 19.21
C GLY A 250 -16.03 10.17 18.65
N PHE A 251 -15.50 10.23 17.43
CA PHE A 251 -14.73 9.15 16.82
C PHE A 251 -13.28 9.62 16.68
N GLU A 252 -12.33 8.72 16.86
CA GLU A 252 -10.90 9.01 16.70
C GLU A 252 -10.25 7.89 15.88
N ILE A 253 -9.22 8.21 15.10
CA ILE A 253 -8.36 7.21 14.47
C ILE A 253 -6.95 7.42 15.02
N VAL A 254 -6.31 6.36 15.50
CA VAL A 254 -4.87 6.38 15.79
C VAL A 254 -4.19 5.39 14.87
N GLY A 255 -3.48 5.92 13.87
CA GLY A 255 -2.69 5.10 12.95
C GLY A 255 -1.41 4.65 13.63
N VAL A 256 -1.24 3.35 13.85
CA VAL A 256 0.00 2.77 14.36
C VAL A 256 0.84 2.34 13.16
N HIS A 257 1.96 3.03 12.95
CA HIS A 257 2.91 2.71 11.88
C HIS A 257 3.99 1.75 12.41
N ASP A 258 3.90 0.50 12.00
CA ASP A 258 4.94 -0.52 12.16
C ASP A 258 5.65 -0.73 10.81
N TYR A 259 6.92 -1.18 10.82
CA TYR A 259 7.73 -1.27 9.60
C TYR A 259 7.95 -2.70 9.10
N GLU A 260 7.80 -2.93 7.79
CA GLU A 260 8.11 -4.22 7.16
C GLU A 260 9.58 -4.33 6.71
N PHE A 261 10.19 -3.19 6.36
CA PHE A 261 11.58 -3.05 5.90
C PHE A 261 12.30 -1.99 6.72
N ASP A 262 13.62 -2.13 6.94
CA ASP A 262 14.39 -1.18 7.79
C ASP A 262 14.24 0.28 7.34
N ILE A 263 14.05 0.52 6.03
CA ILE A 263 13.82 1.85 5.44
C ILE A 263 12.58 2.56 6.02
N ALA A 264 11.56 1.80 6.44
CA ALA A 264 10.31 2.34 6.99
C ALA A 264 10.35 2.57 8.51
N SER A 265 11.37 2.06 9.21
CA SER A 265 11.57 2.32 10.64
C SER A 265 11.91 3.80 10.97
N HIS A 266 12.35 4.56 9.96
CA HIS A 266 12.79 5.95 10.10
C HIS A 266 11.60 6.93 10.12
N PHE A 267 11.40 7.59 11.27
CA PHE A 267 10.34 8.59 11.50
C PHE A 267 10.19 9.66 10.39
N GLU A 268 11.30 10.13 9.80
CA GLU A 268 11.26 11.11 8.69
C GLU A 268 10.58 10.58 7.44
N ASN A 269 10.75 9.29 7.12
CA ASN A 269 10.12 8.65 5.96
C ASN A 269 8.63 8.44 6.23
N VAL A 270 8.26 8.04 7.45
CA VAL A 270 6.86 7.94 7.89
C VAL A 270 6.19 9.31 7.83
N ARG A 271 6.83 10.37 8.32
CA ARG A 271 6.32 11.74 8.26
C ARG A 271 6.18 12.26 6.83
N ALA A 272 7.09 11.89 5.93
CA ALA A 272 6.94 12.17 4.50
C ALA A 272 5.75 11.41 3.88
N ALA A 273 5.52 10.16 4.29
CA ALA A 273 4.37 9.36 3.86
C ALA A 273 3.02 9.89 4.38
N VAL A 274 2.90 10.20 5.68
CA VAL A 274 1.71 10.81 6.30
C VAL A 274 1.29 12.07 5.54
N LYS A 275 2.27 12.91 5.16
CA LYS A 275 2.03 14.09 4.32
C LYS A 275 1.63 13.72 2.88
N ARG A 276 2.29 12.74 2.26
CA ARG A 276 2.02 12.28 0.88
C ARG A 276 0.63 11.67 0.70
N PHE A 277 0.15 10.93 1.69
CA PHE A 277 -1.19 10.32 1.66
C PHE A 277 -2.27 11.22 2.32
N GLU A 278 -1.88 12.41 2.79
CA GLU A 278 -2.74 13.39 3.47
C GLU A 278 -3.54 12.79 4.64
N LEU A 279 -2.90 11.96 5.48
CA LEU A 279 -3.56 11.35 6.63
C LEU A 279 -3.83 12.44 7.71
N PRO A 280 -5.10 12.72 8.08
CA PRO A 280 -5.46 13.87 8.91
C PRO A 280 -5.51 13.58 10.42
N TYR A 281 -5.33 12.32 10.80
CA TYR A 281 -5.51 11.81 12.17
C TYR A 281 -4.16 11.59 12.88
N PRO A 282 -4.15 11.46 14.23
CA PRO A 282 -2.97 11.07 15.00
C PRO A 282 -2.28 9.80 14.48
N ILE A 283 -0.95 9.83 14.38
CA ILE A 283 -0.13 8.68 14.01
C ILE A 283 0.92 8.44 15.10
N PHE A 284 1.03 7.20 15.57
CA PHE A 284 2.12 6.74 16.44
C PHE A 284 3.08 5.87 15.62
N VAL A 285 4.37 6.14 15.69
CA VAL A 285 5.41 5.35 15.00
C VAL A 285 5.98 4.31 15.96
N ASP A 286 5.69 3.04 15.68
CA ASP A 286 6.12 1.91 16.49
C ASP A 286 7.31 1.17 15.88
N SER A 287 8.44 1.87 15.79
CA SER A 287 9.76 1.31 15.43
C SER A 287 10.27 0.22 16.40
N THR A 288 9.43 -0.28 17.30
CA THR A 288 9.72 -1.28 18.34
C THR A 288 8.67 -2.40 18.44
N PHE A 289 7.58 -2.36 17.64
CA PHE A 289 6.47 -3.33 17.69
C PHE A 289 5.85 -3.52 19.08
N GLN A 290 5.82 -2.49 19.94
CA GLN A 290 5.26 -2.57 21.30
C GLN A 290 3.73 -2.76 21.28
N LEU A 291 3.01 -1.90 20.56
CA LEU A 291 1.57 -1.99 20.34
C LEU A 291 1.23 -3.18 19.46
N TRP A 292 2.00 -3.44 18.41
CA TRP A 292 1.84 -4.62 17.57
C TRP A 292 1.79 -5.91 18.40
N GLN A 293 2.75 -6.09 19.32
CA GLN A 293 2.79 -7.22 20.24
C GLN A 293 1.65 -7.19 21.26
N ALA A 294 1.33 -6.02 21.83
CA ALA A 294 0.31 -5.87 22.86
C ALA A 294 -1.14 -6.07 22.36
N TYR A 295 -1.43 -5.73 21.11
CA TYR A 295 -2.68 -6.03 20.41
C TYR A 295 -2.68 -7.44 19.78
N HIS A 296 -1.57 -8.18 19.87
CA HIS A 296 -1.34 -9.47 19.22
C HIS A 296 -1.56 -9.44 17.70
N ASN A 297 -1.20 -8.32 17.06
CA ASN A 297 -1.29 -8.17 15.62
C ASN A 297 -0.29 -9.09 14.90
N HIS A 298 -0.63 -9.45 13.67
CA HIS A 298 0.14 -10.31 12.78
C HIS A 298 -0.07 -10.00 11.30
N SER A 299 -0.77 -8.90 10.96
CA SER A 299 -1.15 -8.55 9.58
C SER A 299 -1.07 -7.04 9.30
N TRP A 300 -1.00 -6.69 8.01
CA TRP A 300 -1.07 -5.32 7.49
C TRP A 300 -2.07 -5.23 6.31
N PRO A 301 -2.99 -4.25 6.29
CA PRO A 301 -3.39 -3.43 7.43
C PRO A 301 -4.13 -4.29 8.48
N SER A 302 -4.26 -3.81 9.71
CA SER A 302 -5.06 -4.47 10.75
C SER A 302 -5.77 -3.45 11.63
N LEU A 303 -7.08 -3.64 11.85
CA LEU A 303 -7.94 -2.64 12.46
C LEU A 303 -8.54 -3.16 13.76
N PHE A 304 -8.44 -2.40 14.85
CA PHE A 304 -9.08 -2.69 16.13
C PHE A 304 -10.00 -1.55 16.55
N LEU A 305 -11.31 -1.81 16.62
CA LEU A 305 -12.33 -0.82 16.94
C LEU A 305 -12.69 -0.88 18.42
N VAL A 306 -12.33 0.17 19.17
CA VAL A 306 -12.49 0.34 20.61
C VAL A 306 -13.76 1.14 20.92
N ASP A 307 -14.60 0.68 21.85
CA ASP A 307 -15.74 1.48 22.33
C ASP A 307 -15.37 2.52 23.39
N ALA A 308 -16.29 3.43 23.68
CA ALA A 308 -16.14 4.53 24.64
C ALA A 308 -15.74 4.14 26.07
N THR A 309 -15.72 2.84 26.41
CA THR A 309 -15.22 2.30 27.68
C THR A 309 -13.78 1.77 27.62
N GLY A 310 -13.09 1.97 26.50
CA GLY A 310 -11.70 1.52 26.28
C GLY A 310 -11.57 0.01 26.09
N VAL A 311 -12.58 -0.61 25.46
CA VAL A 311 -12.65 -2.06 25.20
C VAL A 311 -12.72 -2.29 23.69
N VAL A 312 -11.80 -3.07 23.15
CA VAL A 312 -11.79 -3.54 21.75
C VAL A 312 -13.02 -4.41 21.53
N ARG A 313 -13.86 -4.04 20.56
CA ARG A 313 -15.14 -4.69 20.24
C ARG A 313 -15.12 -5.48 18.95
N TYR A 314 -14.31 -5.05 18.00
CA TYR A 314 -14.13 -5.68 16.71
C TYR A 314 -12.66 -5.60 16.30
N HIS A 315 -12.20 -6.63 15.62
CA HIS A 315 -10.89 -6.71 14.98
C HIS A 315 -11.08 -7.13 13.51
N LYS A 316 -10.28 -6.58 12.60
CA LYS A 316 -10.30 -6.89 11.16
C LYS A 316 -8.87 -6.95 10.63
N ASP A 317 -8.43 -8.12 10.17
CA ASP A 317 -7.18 -8.25 9.42
C ASP A 317 -7.42 -7.96 7.92
N GLY A 318 -6.50 -7.26 7.27
CA GLY A 318 -6.50 -7.06 5.81
C GLY A 318 -7.37 -5.91 5.28
N GLU A 319 -7.53 -5.89 3.96
CA GLU A 319 -8.25 -4.90 3.16
C GLU A 319 -9.70 -5.37 2.89
N GLY A 320 -10.66 -4.44 2.72
CA GLY A 320 -12.07 -4.73 2.44
C GLY A 320 -12.94 -4.93 3.69
N SER A 321 -14.26 -4.95 3.53
CA SER A 321 -15.26 -4.85 4.63
C SER A 321 -15.26 -3.48 5.34
N GLU A 322 -14.98 -2.41 4.60
CA GLU A 322 -15.05 -1.02 5.05
C GLU A 322 -16.51 -0.56 5.28
N ASP A 323 -17.50 -1.20 4.65
CA ASP A 323 -18.94 -0.95 4.91
C ASP A 323 -19.39 -1.50 6.27
N ALA A 324 -18.99 -2.73 6.59
CA ALA A 324 -19.14 -3.36 7.91
C ALA A 324 -18.45 -2.55 9.01
N LEU A 325 -17.26 -2.00 8.73
CA LEU A 325 -16.56 -1.09 9.62
C LEU A 325 -17.34 0.20 9.87
N GLU A 326 -17.90 0.84 8.82
CA GLU A 326 -18.73 2.04 8.98
C GLU A 326 -20.00 1.76 9.81
N HIS A 327 -20.62 0.59 9.62
CA HIS A 327 -21.74 0.12 10.44
C HIS A 327 -21.34 -0.06 11.92
N ALA A 328 -20.21 -0.69 12.20
CA ALA A 328 -19.72 -0.87 13.57
C ALA A 328 -19.37 0.47 14.25
N VAL A 329 -18.75 1.42 13.52
CA VAL A 329 -18.48 2.78 14.00
C VAL A 329 -19.77 3.51 14.35
N GLN A 330 -20.78 3.52 13.46
CA GLN A 330 -22.09 4.10 13.76
C GLN A 330 -22.75 3.47 15.00
N SER A 331 -22.71 2.14 15.11
CA SER A 331 -23.30 1.37 16.22
C SER A 331 -22.69 1.74 17.58
N LEU A 332 -21.35 1.77 17.67
CA LEU A 332 -20.65 2.13 18.90
C LEU A 332 -20.83 3.60 19.28
N LEU A 333 -20.91 4.51 18.31
CA LEU A 333 -21.20 5.94 18.56
C LEU A 333 -22.62 6.16 19.09
N LEU A 334 -23.62 5.47 18.54
CA LEU A 334 -25.00 5.50 19.02
C LEU A 334 -25.13 4.90 20.43
N LYS A 335 -24.39 3.83 20.72
CA LYS A 335 -24.28 3.22 22.06
C LYS A 335 -23.62 4.18 23.07
N ALA A 336 -22.56 4.89 22.66
CA ALA A 336 -21.85 5.84 23.52
C ALA A 336 -22.66 7.12 23.78
N LYS A 337 -23.47 7.57 22.81
CA LYS A 337 -24.23 8.83 22.87
C LYS A 337 -25.70 8.59 22.47
N PRO A 338 -26.53 7.98 23.35
CA PRO A 338 -27.93 7.71 23.07
C PRO A 338 -28.70 8.96 22.64
N GLY A 339 -29.38 8.90 21.49
CA GLY A 339 -30.09 10.03 20.89
C GLY A 339 -29.28 10.86 19.89
N LEU A 340 -28.00 10.54 19.68
CA LEU A 340 -27.21 10.99 18.51
C LEU A 340 -27.96 10.64 17.20
N LYS A 341 -27.83 11.51 16.20
CA LYS A 341 -28.38 11.33 14.86
C LYS A 341 -27.34 11.76 13.82
N PHE A 342 -27.09 10.88 12.85
CA PHE A 342 -26.28 11.21 11.68
C PHE A 342 -27.11 11.92 10.61
N PRO A 343 -26.48 12.69 9.70
CA PRO A 343 -27.13 13.20 8.49
C PRO A 343 -27.72 12.07 7.63
N ALA A 344 -28.82 12.33 6.92
CA ALA A 344 -29.54 11.30 6.15
C ALA A 344 -28.77 10.83 4.88
N ASP A 345 -27.77 11.60 4.47
CA ASP A 345 -26.81 11.34 3.39
C ASP A 345 -25.58 10.53 3.85
N TYR A 346 -25.48 10.19 5.14
CA TYR A 346 -24.50 9.22 5.66
C TYR A 346 -24.96 7.78 5.36
N THR A 347 -25.37 7.54 4.12
CA THR A 347 -25.65 6.20 3.62
C THR A 347 -24.35 5.42 3.50
N ILE A 348 -24.36 4.19 4.00
CA ILE A 348 -23.35 3.18 3.77
C ILE A 348 -23.82 2.41 2.53
N ALA A 349 -22.95 2.30 1.53
CA ALA A 349 -23.20 1.51 0.33
C ALA A 349 -22.51 0.15 0.48
N PRO A 350 -23.15 -0.98 0.09
CA PRO A 350 -22.51 -2.28 0.16
C PRO A 350 -21.21 -2.33 -0.63
N GLU A 351 -20.17 -2.88 -0.04
CA GLU A 351 -18.87 -3.02 -0.70
C GLU A 351 -18.92 -4.12 -1.78
N PRO A 352 -18.35 -3.90 -2.98
CA PRO A 352 -18.12 -4.98 -3.93
C PRO A 352 -16.98 -5.88 -3.44
N ASP A 353 -17.21 -7.19 -3.32
CA ASP A 353 -16.18 -8.17 -2.98
C ASP A 353 -15.00 -8.11 -3.97
N ALA A 354 -13.92 -7.46 -3.55
CA ALA A 354 -12.71 -7.28 -4.34
C ALA A 354 -11.83 -8.54 -4.44
N PHE A 355 -12.15 -9.57 -3.66
CA PHE A 355 -11.43 -10.86 -3.60
C PHE A 355 -12.21 -12.00 -4.27
N ALA A 356 -13.41 -11.73 -4.78
CA ALA A 356 -14.20 -12.64 -5.59
C ALA A 356 -13.36 -13.24 -6.73
N THR A 357 -13.53 -14.53 -7.03
CA THR A 357 -12.74 -15.24 -8.06
C THR A 357 -12.80 -14.58 -9.45
N SER A 358 -13.85 -13.83 -9.75
CA SER A 358 -14.01 -13.03 -10.97
C SER A 358 -13.07 -11.83 -11.09
N CYS A 359 -12.48 -11.36 -9.98
CA CYS A 359 -11.52 -10.25 -9.95
C CYS A 359 -10.09 -10.68 -10.31
N GLY A 360 -9.81 -11.99 -10.28
CA GLY A 360 -8.47 -12.56 -10.36
C GLY A 360 -7.76 -12.58 -8.99
N THR A 361 -7.10 -13.69 -8.68
CA THR A 361 -6.22 -13.80 -7.51
C THR A 361 -4.80 -13.43 -7.95
N PRO A 362 -4.24 -12.29 -7.54
CA PRO A 362 -2.91 -11.87 -7.97
C PRO A 362 -1.81 -12.71 -7.32
N THR A 363 -0.60 -12.60 -7.86
CA THR A 363 0.59 -13.16 -7.23
C THR A 363 0.73 -12.66 -5.79
N PRO A 364 1.10 -13.52 -4.80
CA PRO A 364 1.43 -13.07 -3.46
C PRO A 364 2.60 -12.07 -3.45
N GLU A 365 2.75 -11.30 -2.37
CA GLU A 365 3.89 -10.37 -2.26
C GLU A 365 5.25 -11.08 -2.41
N MET A 366 6.11 -10.48 -3.23
CA MET A 366 7.39 -11.04 -3.62
C MET A 366 8.56 -10.25 -3.02
N TYR A 367 8.96 -10.62 -1.81
CA TYR A 367 10.22 -10.18 -1.21
C TYR A 367 11.40 -10.63 -2.07
N VAL A 368 12.28 -9.71 -2.50
CA VAL A 368 13.50 -10.08 -3.27
C VAL A 368 14.76 -10.15 -2.41
N GLY A 369 14.70 -9.70 -1.15
CA GLY A 369 15.65 -10.08 -0.11
C GLY A 369 15.26 -11.39 0.59
N ASP A 370 16.11 -11.88 1.48
CA ASP A 370 15.80 -13.05 2.34
C ASP A 370 14.93 -12.65 3.54
N TRP A 371 13.77 -12.05 3.26
CA TRP A 371 12.83 -11.57 4.27
C TRP A 371 12.27 -12.77 5.03
N SER A 372 12.70 -12.98 6.28
CA SER A 372 12.29 -14.10 7.16
C SER A 372 12.26 -15.48 6.48
N GLY A 373 13.20 -15.77 5.56
CA GLY A 373 13.24 -17.04 4.82
C GLY A 373 12.22 -17.18 3.68
N ARG A 374 11.53 -16.10 3.29
CA ARG A 374 10.47 -16.09 2.26
C ARG A 374 10.93 -15.57 0.89
N GLY A 375 12.23 -15.34 0.69
CA GLY A 375 12.76 -14.63 -0.48
C GLY A 375 12.50 -15.31 -1.84
N THR A 376 12.21 -14.49 -2.85
CA THR A 376 11.72 -14.91 -4.19
C THR A 376 12.78 -15.05 -5.30
N LEU A 377 14.06 -14.78 -5.03
CA LEU A 377 15.13 -15.02 -6.02
C LEU A 377 15.22 -16.49 -6.43
N SER A 378 15.31 -16.77 -7.74
CA SER A 378 15.56 -18.09 -8.34
C SER A 378 16.99 -18.27 -8.86
N ASN A 379 17.86 -17.27 -8.66
CA ASN A 379 19.29 -17.35 -8.91
C ASN A 379 19.95 -18.53 -8.17
N GLN A 380 20.80 -19.29 -8.87
CA GLN A 380 21.46 -20.50 -8.30
C GLN A 380 22.50 -20.15 -7.23
N GLU A 381 23.01 -18.93 -7.25
CA GLU A 381 23.99 -18.41 -6.30
C GLU A 381 23.40 -18.20 -4.89
N GLY A 382 22.09 -17.95 -4.80
CA GLY A 382 21.36 -17.75 -3.54
C GLY A 382 21.67 -16.43 -2.81
N TYR A 383 21.21 -16.33 -1.56
CA TYR A 383 21.43 -15.17 -0.70
C TYR A 383 22.79 -15.23 -0.01
N HIS A 384 23.52 -14.11 -0.04
CA HIS A 384 24.80 -13.94 0.64
C HIS A 384 24.81 -12.61 1.38
N ASP A 385 24.22 -12.62 2.58
CA ASP A 385 23.98 -11.41 3.39
C ASP A 385 25.17 -10.44 3.42
N GLY A 386 24.91 -9.19 3.01
CA GLY A 386 25.88 -8.11 2.95
C GLY A 386 27.02 -8.26 1.94
N LYS A 387 26.98 -9.24 1.02
CA LYS A 387 28.04 -9.46 0.01
C LYS A 387 27.56 -9.15 -1.39
N THR A 388 28.40 -8.45 -2.15
CA THR A 388 28.22 -8.29 -3.60
C THR A 388 28.58 -9.60 -4.32
N ILE A 389 27.60 -10.21 -4.98
CA ILE A 389 27.70 -11.41 -5.83
C ILE A 389 27.49 -11.00 -7.29
N HIS A 390 28.14 -11.71 -8.22
CA HIS A 390 27.82 -11.60 -9.65
C HIS A 390 26.82 -12.71 -9.97
N TYR A 391 25.59 -12.34 -10.25
CA TYR A 391 24.47 -13.25 -10.48
C TYR A 391 24.25 -13.52 -11.97
N VAL A 392 23.88 -14.75 -12.30
CA VAL A 392 23.44 -15.16 -13.64
C VAL A 392 21.95 -15.50 -13.59
N LEU A 393 21.19 -14.99 -14.57
CA LEU A 393 19.77 -15.33 -14.70
C LEU A 393 19.60 -16.82 -15.03
N PRO A 394 18.62 -17.52 -14.42
CA PRO A 394 18.24 -18.85 -14.86
C PRO A 394 17.62 -18.81 -16.28
N ALA A 395 17.58 -19.97 -16.96
CA ALA A 395 17.00 -20.07 -18.30
C ALA A 395 15.49 -19.78 -18.33
N ASP A 396 14.79 -20.11 -17.25
CA ASP A 396 13.38 -19.85 -17.01
C ASP A 396 13.19 -19.24 -15.61
N ILE A 397 12.20 -18.36 -15.47
CA ILE A 397 11.76 -17.83 -14.17
C ILE A 397 10.31 -18.30 -13.96
N ASP A 398 10.09 -19.04 -12.88
CA ASP A 398 8.77 -19.49 -12.47
C ASP A 398 7.89 -18.31 -12.05
N ASP A 399 6.58 -18.47 -12.20
CA ASP A 399 5.59 -17.51 -11.75
C ASP A 399 5.66 -17.34 -10.21
N GLY A 400 5.66 -16.09 -9.74
CA GLY A 400 5.94 -15.79 -8.34
C GLY A 400 7.43 -15.84 -7.94
N ARG A 401 8.36 -15.88 -8.92
CA ARG A 401 9.82 -15.76 -8.70
C ARG A 401 10.43 -14.57 -9.44
N ALA A 402 11.54 -14.08 -8.92
CA ALA A 402 12.38 -13.06 -9.53
C ALA A 402 13.82 -13.59 -9.68
N ALA A 403 14.64 -12.93 -10.50
CA ALA A 403 16.08 -13.18 -10.59
C ALA A 403 16.81 -11.91 -11.05
N VAL A 404 18.12 -11.84 -10.80
CA VAL A 404 18.99 -10.72 -11.21
C VAL A 404 20.16 -11.18 -12.09
N SER A 405 20.66 -10.29 -12.95
CA SER A 405 21.95 -10.41 -13.65
C SER A 405 22.96 -9.35 -13.21
N GLY A 406 24.24 -9.73 -13.13
CA GLY A 406 25.35 -8.83 -12.85
C GLY A 406 25.61 -8.63 -11.35
N PRO A 407 26.28 -7.53 -10.96
CA PRO A 407 26.76 -7.31 -9.59
C PRO A 407 25.66 -6.76 -8.67
N TRP A 408 25.11 -7.60 -7.79
CA TRP A 408 24.11 -7.22 -6.77
C TRP A 408 24.53 -7.68 -5.37
N GLU A 409 24.00 -7.01 -4.35
CA GLU A 409 24.18 -7.33 -2.94
C GLU A 409 22.80 -7.61 -2.35
N ALA A 410 22.60 -8.79 -1.75
CA ALA A 410 21.32 -9.23 -1.23
C ALA A 410 21.38 -9.35 0.30
N ASP A 411 20.35 -8.84 0.99
CA ASP A 411 20.19 -8.91 2.44
C ASP A 411 18.75 -9.34 2.80
N LYS A 412 18.37 -9.25 4.08
CA LYS A 412 17.00 -9.49 4.53
C LYS A 412 15.95 -8.48 4.01
N ASN A 413 16.38 -7.30 3.53
CA ASN A 413 15.49 -6.22 3.11
C ASN A 413 15.22 -6.25 1.59
N GLY A 414 16.18 -6.66 0.77
CA GLY A 414 16.08 -6.56 -0.69
C GLY A 414 17.33 -6.97 -1.47
N VAL A 415 17.38 -6.54 -2.73
CA VAL A 415 18.58 -6.58 -3.59
C VAL A 415 19.02 -5.17 -3.97
N MET A 416 20.29 -4.86 -3.73
CA MET A 416 20.94 -3.60 -4.07
C MET A 416 21.89 -3.78 -5.25
N TYR A 417 21.70 -3.03 -6.32
CA TYR A 417 22.58 -3.03 -7.50
C TYR A 417 23.92 -2.35 -7.19
N ARG A 418 25.04 -2.95 -7.61
CA ARG A 418 26.41 -2.52 -7.25
C ARG A 418 27.23 -1.98 -8.43
N GLY A 419 26.74 -2.15 -9.67
CA GLY A 419 27.17 -1.41 -10.87
C GLY A 419 28.65 -1.50 -11.27
N LYS A 420 29.39 -2.48 -10.75
CA LYS A 420 30.80 -2.75 -11.10
C LYS A 420 30.88 -4.06 -11.86
N LYS A 421 30.60 -4.02 -13.17
CA LYS A 421 30.84 -5.18 -14.06
C LYS A 421 32.31 -5.61 -14.00
N ASN A 422 32.54 -6.91 -14.00
CA ASN A 422 33.83 -7.47 -14.36
C ASN A 422 34.03 -7.44 -15.89
N ASN A 423 35.28 -7.33 -16.32
CA ASN A 423 35.66 -7.12 -17.73
C ASN A 423 35.50 -8.40 -18.58
N GLY A 424 34.26 -8.80 -18.88
CA GLY A 424 33.96 -9.95 -19.75
C GLY A 424 32.51 -10.44 -19.79
N GLU A 425 31.59 -9.90 -18.97
CA GLU A 425 30.20 -10.35 -18.92
C GLU A 425 29.31 -9.64 -19.97
N GLU A 426 28.74 -10.40 -20.90
CA GLU A 426 27.82 -9.91 -21.94
C GLU A 426 26.38 -9.76 -21.44
N GLY A 427 25.66 -8.77 -21.96
CA GLY A 427 24.26 -8.47 -21.62
C GLY A 427 24.09 -7.32 -20.61
N PRO A 428 22.85 -6.84 -20.40
CA PRO A 428 22.53 -5.82 -19.40
C PRO A 428 22.49 -6.40 -17.99
N ASP A 429 22.80 -5.56 -17.00
CA ASP A 429 22.52 -5.85 -15.59
C ASP A 429 21.05 -5.48 -15.34
N LYS A 430 20.25 -6.42 -14.85
CA LYS A 430 18.80 -6.27 -14.71
C LYS A 430 18.24 -7.14 -13.58
N LEU A 431 17.02 -6.83 -13.16
CA LEU A 431 16.13 -7.72 -12.40
C LEU A 431 15.01 -8.15 -13.35
N GLU A 432 14.68 -9.44 -13.39
CA GLU A 432 13.51 -9.96 -14.09
C GLU A 432 12.59 -10.72 -13.14
N MET A 433 11.29 -10.59 -13.33
CA MET A 433 10.27 -11.18 -12.47
C MET A 433 9.08 -11.64 -13.29
N ARG A 434 8.55 -12.82 -12.96
CA ARG A 434 7.30 -13.33 -13.55
C ARG A 434 6.16 -13.28 -12.54
N TYR A 435 5.03 -12.73 -12.96
CA TYR A 435 3.88 -12.50 -12.11
C TYR A 435 2.56 -12.61 -12.88
N HIS A 436 1.45 -12.64 -12.15
CA HIS A 436 0.10 -12.48 -12.65
C HIS A 436 -0.68 -11.47 -11.80
N ALA A 437 -1.14 -10.39 -12.44
CA ALA A 437 -1.91 -9.32 -11.81
C ALA A 437 -2.55 -8.43 -12.88
N ARG A 438 -3.39 -7.48 -12.45
CA ARG A 438 -3.70 -6.30 -13.26
C ARG A 438 -2.63 -5.23 -13.06
N GLU A 439 -2.32 -4.90 -11.81
CA GLU A 439 -1.43 -3.79 -11.46
C GLU A 439 -0.19 -4.31 -10.72
N LEU A 440 0.95 -3.65 -10.97
CA LEU A 440 2.26 -3.96 -10.38
C LEU A 440 2.83 -2.72 -9.69
N TYR A 441 3.26 -2.91 -8.46
CA TYR A 441 4.00 -1.92 -7.69
C TYR A 441 5.29 -2.54 -7.14
N ALA A 442 6.28 -1.70 -6.84
CA ALA A 442 7.56 -2.16 -6.28
C ALA A 442 8.02 -1.22 -5.17
N VAL A 443 8.39 -1.80 -4.02
CA VAL A 443 9.02 -1.08 -2.92
C VAL A 443 10.50 -0.89 -3.26
N MET A 444 10.95 0.36 -3.36
CA MET A 444 12.30 0.70 -3.79
C MET A 444 12.87 1.90 -3.02
N ASN A 445 14.20 1.95 -2.96
CA ASN A 445 14.96 3.04 -2.37
C ASN A 445 16.28 3.30 -3.13
N VAL A 446 16.94 4.41 -2.82
CA VAL A 446 18.29 4.73 -3.30
C VAL A 446 19.25 5.10 -2.15
N SER A 447 20.44 4.52 -2.22
CA SER A 447 21.54 4.76 -1.28
C SER A 447 21.83 6.26 -1.12
N ARG A 448 21.73 6.75 0.12
CA ARG A 448 21.98 8.15 0.51
C ARG A 448 21.11 9.18 -0.25
N GLY A 449 19.94 8.78 -0.76
CA GLY A 449 19.03 9.66 -1.49
C GLY A 449 19.55 10.12 -2.87
N HIS A 450 20.56 9.44 -3.44
CA HIS A 450 21.09 9.77 -4.76
C HIS A 450 20.17 9.21 -5.87
N PRO A 451 19.47 10.04 -6.68
CA PRO A 451 18.43 9.55 -7.57
C PRO A 451 18.96 8.60 -8.66
N SER A 452 18.28 7.46 -8.84
CA SER A 452 18.59 6.46 -9.85
C SER A 452 17.42 6.31 -10.81
N SER A 453 17.71 6.39 -12.11
CA SER A 453 16.73 6.12 -13.15
C SER A 453 16.70 4.61 -13.39
N VAL A 454 15.51 4.03 -13.56
CA VAL A 454 15.35 2.59 -13.80
C VAL A 454 14.48 2.42 -15.03
N TYR A 455 15.01 1.83 -16.09
CA TYR A 455 14.20 1.46 -17.25
C TYR A 455 13.35 0.24 -16.93
N ILE A 456 12.11 0.24 -17.41
CA ILE A 456 11.12 -0.80 -17.15
C ILE A 456 10.65 -1.32 -18.50
N GLN A 457 10.58 -2.64 -18.65
CA GLN A 457 9.94 -3.28 -19.79
C GLN A 457 9.00 -4.40 -19.29
N GLN A 458 7.94 -4.67 -20.03
CA GLN A 458 7.00 -5.75 -19.80
C GLN A 458 6.89 -6.60 -21.07
N ASP A 459 6.96 -7.92 -20.92
CA ASP A 459 6.95 -8.91 -22.01
C ASP A 459 7.94 -8.55 -23.15
N GLY A 460 9.11 -8.03 -22.76
CA GLY A 460 10.21 -7.60 -23.65
C GLY A 460 9.99 -6.28 -24.38
N LYS A 461 9.08 -5.42 -23.93
CA LYS A 461 8.72 -4.14 -24.58
C LYS A 461 8.67 -3.00 -23.58
N ASP A 462 8.95 -1.79 -24.03
CA ASP A 462 8.64 -0.58 -23.27
C ASP A 462 7.13 -0.40 -23.09
N LEU A 463 6.74 0.09 -21.91
CA LEU A 463 5.38 0.40 -21.50
C LEU A 463 4.82 1.59 -22.30
N THR A 464 3.50 1.62 -22.45
CA THR A 464 2.75 2.63 -23.19
C THR A 464 1.84 3.44 -22.28
N ALA A 465 1.20 4.49 -22.82
CA ALA A 465 0.20 5.26 -22.11
C ALA A 465 -1.08 4.47 -21.74
N ALA A 466 -1.21 3.20 -22.16
CA ALA A 466 -2.36 2.33 -21.87
C ALA A 466 -2.09 1.22 -20.82
N ASP A 467 -0.83 1.08 -20.39
CA ASP A 467 -0.39 -0.01 -19.48
C ASP A 467 0.62 0.46 -18.41
N LYS A 468 1.24 1.64 -18.56
CA LYS A 468 2.18 2.18 -17.55
C LYS A 468 1.48 2.57 -16.24
N GLY A 469 2.15 2.38 -15.11
CA GLY A 469 1.76 2.98 -13.82
C GLY A 469 2.00 4.49 -13.76
N VAL A 470 1.52 5.15 -12.69
CA VAL A 470 1.59 6.63 -12.56
C VAL A 470 3.02 7.18 -12.50
N ASP A 471 3.95 6.48 -11.83
CA ASP A 471 5.34 6.91 -11.67
C ASP A 471 6.17 6.82 -12.97
N VAL A 472 5.74 5.95 -13.89
CA VAL A 472 6.46 5.68 -15.14
C VAL A 472 6.36 6.86 -16.10
N LYS A 473 7.49 7.21 -16.70
CA LYS A 473 7.64 8.23 -17.73
C LYS A 473 8.12 7.57 -19.01
N LEU A 474 7.77 8.16 -20.15
CA LEU A 474 8.32 7.78 -21.45
C LEU A 474 9.33 8.85 -21.85
N ASN A 475 10.53 8.45 -22.31
CA ASN A 475 11.50 9.37 -22.86
C ASN A 475 11.14 9.80 -24.30
N SER A 476 11.95 10.65 -24.94
CA SER A 476 11.71 11.11 -26.32
C SER A 476 11.79 10.03 -27.40
N GLU A 477 12.33 8.86 -27.09
CA GLU A 477 12.49 7.69 -27.96
C GLU A 477 11.38 6.64 -27.71
N GLY A 478 10.54 6.87 -26.69
CA GLY A 478 9.46 5.97 -26.26
C GLY A 478 9.83 5.03 -25.11
N HIS A 479 11.09 5.03 -24.63
CA HIS A 479 11.52 4.12 -23.58
C HIS A 479 10.92 4.46 -22.21
N SER A 480 10.41 3.44 -21.52
CA SER A 480 9.73 3.58 -20.23
C SER A 480 10.68 3.49 -19.05
N TYR A 481 10.59 4.44 -18.13
CA TYR A 481 11.46 4.52 -16.97
C TYR A 481 10.81 5.19 -15.76
N ILE A 482 11.35 4.93 -14.57
CA ILE A 482 11.02 5.63 -13.32
C ILE A 482 12.24 6.38 -12.77
N GLU A 483 11.96 7.26 -11.82
CA GLU A 483 12.95 8.10 -11.12
C GLU A 483 12.92 7.80 -9.62
N VAL A 484 13.67 6.79 -9.18
CA VAL A 484 13.71 6.40 -7.75
C VAL A 484 14.56 7.41 -6.97
N ARG A 485 13.94 8.02 -5.95
CA ARG A 485 14.45 9.22 -5.25
C ARG A 485 14.37 9.13 -3.73
N GLU A 486 13.44 8.35 -3.22
CA GLU A 486 13.07 8.22 -1.81
C GLU A 486 12.60 6.77 -1.53
N PRO A 487 12.64 6.28 -0.28
CA PRO A 487 12.09 4.99 0.09
C PRO A 487 10.56 5.02 0.04
N ARG A 488 9.95 4.35 -0.93
CA ARG A 488 8.49 4.11 -1.00
C ARG A 488 8.15 2.99 -2.00
N MET A 489 6.87 2.64 -2.04
CA MET A 489 6.28 1.94 -3.18
C MET A 489 6.17 2.87 -4.40
N TYR A 490 6.51 2.34 -5.58
CA TYR A 490 6.38 3.00 -6.89
C TYR A 490 5.41 2.20 -7.78
N TYR A 491 4.59 2.92 -8.54
CA TYR A 491 3.55 2.34 -9.40
C TYR A 491 4.08 2.06 -10.81
N LEU A 492 4.26 0.79 -11.17
CA LEU A 492 5.01 0.39 -12.36
C LEU A 492 4.11 0.04 -13.55
N VAL A 493 3.09 -0.81 -13.34
CA VAL A 493 2.19 -1.28 -14.40
C VAL A 493 0.74 -1.17 -13.94
N GLN A 494 -0.13 -0.78 -14.86
CA GLN A 494 -1.57 -0.75 -14.72
C GLN A 494 -2.20 -1.35 -16.00
N ASN A 495 -2.23 -2.68 -16.09
CA ASN A 495 -2.76 -3.37 -17.27
C ASN A 495 -4.26 -3.08 -17.47
N PRO A 496 -4.77 -3.14 -18.72
CA PRO A 496 -6.20 -2.95 -18.99
C PRO A 496 -7.10 -4.06 -18.39
N ALA A 497 -6.54 -5.23 -18.11
CA ALA A 497 -7.17 -6.39 -17.47
C ALA A 497 -6.11 -7.22 -16.73
N PHE A 498 -6.54 -8.11 -15.84
CA PHE A 498 -5.68 -9.09 -15.18
C PHE A 498 -5.00 -10.05 -16.18
N GLY A 499 -3.69 -10.24 -16.07
CA GLY A 499 -2.90 -11.10 -16.98
C GLY A 499 -1.61 -11.62 -16.34
N ALA A 500 -0.95 -12.56 -17.02
CA ALA A 500 0.34 -13.12 -16.61
C ALA A 500 1.46 -12.59 -17.50
N HIS A 501 2.52 -12.06 -16.90
CA HIS A 501 3.52 -11.20 -17.54
C HIS A 501 4.93 -11.43 -16.98
N VAL A 502 5.95 -10.98 -17.73
CA VAL A 502 7.31 -10.80 -17.24
C VAL A 502 7.65 -9.31 -17.23
N VAL A 503 8.18 -8.82 -16.11
CA VAL A 503 8.75 -7.46 -16.01
C VAL A 503 10.27 -7.51 -15.92
N THR A 504 10.93 -6.58 -16.59
CA THR A 504 12.39 -6.37 -16.58
C THR A 504 12.70 -4.97 -16.07
N LEU A 505 13.48 -4.86 -15.00
CA LEU A 505 14.00 -3.60 -14.46
C LEU A 505 15.50 -3.48 -14.75
N THR A 506 15.91 -2.43 -15.47
CA THR A 506 17.32 -2.17 -15.82
C THR A 506 17.82 -0.92 -15.08
N PRO A 507 18.61 -1.05 -14.00
CA PRO A 507 19.10 0.07 -13.20
C PRO A 507 20.24 0.84 -13.88
N THR A 508 20.17 2.18 -13.87
CA THR A 508 21.21 3.02 -14.50
C THR A 508 22.40 3.36 -13.60
N LYS A 509 22.26 3.25 -12.27
CA LYS A 509 23.30 3.62 -11.28
C LYS A 509 23.33 2.66 -10.09
N PRO A 510 24.52 2.37 -9.53
CA PRO A 510 24.63 1.58 -8.31
C PRO A 510 23.97 2.27 -7.12
N GLY A 511 23.52 1.48 -6.15
CA GLY A 511 22.87 1.94 -4.92
C GLY A 511 21.35 2.03 -5.02
N LEU A 512 20.72 1.68 -6.16
CA LEU A 512 19.31 1.31 -6.18
C LEU A 512 19.10 0.03 -5.36
N THR A 513 18.09 0.01 -4.50
CA THR A 513 17.59 -1.19 -3.83
C THR A 513 16.14 -1.44 -4.25
N VAL A 514 15.82 -2.71 -4.54
CA VAL A 514 14.46 -3.23 -4.67
C VAL A 514 14.19 -4.13 -3.47
N ASN A 515 13.05 -3.94 -2.80
CA ASN A 515 12.71 -4.60 -1.54
C ASN A 515 11.68 -5.73 -1.75
N SER A 516 10.52 -5.38 -2.30
CA SER A 516 9.47 -6.33 -2.70
C SER A 516 8.68 -5.83 -3.92
N PHE A 517 7.88 -6.73 -4.48
CA PHE A 517 6.83 -6.42 -5.45
C PHE A 517 5.46 -6.79 -4.90
N THR A 518 4.48 -5.91 -5.13
CA THR A 518 3.09 -6.04 -4.68
C THR A 518 2.13 -5.74 -5.83
N PHE A 519 0.86 -6.14 -5.68
CA PHE A 519 -0.03 -6.36 -6.82
C PHE A 519 -1.47 -5.86 -6.59
N GLY A 520 -2.20 -5.65 -7.68
CA GLY A 520 -3.63 -5.36 -7.70
C GLY A 520 -4.37 -6.17 -8.76
N ASN A 521 -5.65 -6.46 -8.53
CA ASN A 521 -6.49 -7.26 -9.42
C ASN A 521 -7.53 -6.40 -10.18
N ASP A 522 -8.50 -7.01 -10.88
CA ASP A 522 -9.49 -6.26 -11.68
C ASP A 522 -10.55 -5.48 -10.86
N CYS A 523 -10.65 -5.74 -9.56
CA CYS A 523 -11.59 -5.07 -8.66
C CYS A 523 -10.93 -4.01 -7.77
N GLN A 524 -9.66 -4.21 -7.38
CA GLN A 524 -8.86 -3.31 -6.51
C GLN A 524 -8.34 -2.05 -7.24
N THR A 525 -9.15 -1.45 -8.11
CA THR A 525 -8.75 -0.38 -9.05
C THR A 525 -9.22 1.02 -8.63
N LYS A 526 -9.97 1.14 -7.53
CA LYS A 526 -10.70 2.37 -7.14
C LYS A 526 -10.10 3.06 -5.91
N PHE A 527 -8.82 3.39 -5.97
CA PHE A 527 -8.13 4.15 -4.92
C PHE A 527 -7.28 5.28 -5.53
N PRO A 528 -6.78 6.25 -4.75
CA PRO A 528 -5.88 7.28 -5.26
C PRO A 528 -4.46 6.75 -5.50
N HIS A 529 -4.09 6.55 -6.76
CA HIS A 529 -2.70 6.31 -7.20
C HIS A 529 -1.84 7.57 -7.12
N LEU A 530 -1.73 8.17 -5.92
CA LEU A 530 -1.01 9.42 -5.58
C LEU A 530 -1.43 10.68 -6.38
#